data_AF-A0A371EH18-F1
#
_entry.id   AF-A0A371EH18-F1
#
_cell.length_a   1.000
_cell.length_b   1.000
_cell.length_c   1.000
_cell.angle_alpha   90.00
_cell.angle_beta   90.00
_cell.angle_gamma   90.00
#
_symmetry.space_group_name_H-M   'P 1'
#
loop_
_entity.id
_entity.type
_entity.pdbx_description
1 polymer ?
#
loop_
_entity_poly.entity_id
_entity_poly.type
_entity_poly.pdbx_seq_one_letter_code
_entity_poly.pdbx_strand_id
1 'polypeptide(L)' 'MIERKNFEGIVMQWFSNLPARTIHTFNDLATHFVSQFAANKAKRLEVADPFDIKQMKGETHKQYLAHFNGTMVHVNDPD' A
#
# COMPACT_ATOMS: atom_id res chain seq x y z
N MET A 1 29.51 4.04 -8.89
CA MET A 1 28.87 5.30 -8.46
C MET A 1 27.40 5.16 -8.76
N ILE A 2 26.52 5.18 -7.75
CA ILE A 2 25.07 5.14 -7.97
C ILE A 2 24.62 6.59 -8.14
N GLU A 3 24.16 6.92 -9.34
CA GLU A 3 23.63 8.25 -9.67
C GLU A 3 22.34 8.45 -8.87
N ARG A 4 22.34 9.36 -7.89
CA ARG A 4 21.11 9.73 -7.19
C ARG A 4 20.23 10.54 -8.15
N LYS A 5 19.29 9.88 -8.83
CA LYS A 5 18.26 10.58 -9.59
C LYS A 5 17.33 11.32 -8.63
N ASN A 6 17.10 12.59 -8.90
CA ASN A 6 16.05 13.36 -8.25
C ASN A 6 14.67 12.83 -8.72
N PHE A 7 13.59 13.19 -8.01
CA PHE A 7 12.24 12.71 -8.33
C PHE A 7 11.86 12.99 -9.79
N GLU A 8 12.24 14.15 -10.31
CA GLU A 8 12.04 14.54 -11.70
C GLU A 8 12.66 13.52 -12.69
N GLY A 9 13.92 13.15 -12.49
CA GLY A 9 14.59 12.14 -13.33
C GLY A 9 13.95 10.76 -13.24
N ILE A 10 13.41 10.40 -12.08
CA ILE A 10 12.66 9.15 -11.89
C ILE A 10 11.33 9.19 -12.67
N VAL A 11 10.60 10.30 -12.61
CA VAL A 11 9.33 10.49 -13.33
C VAL A 11 9.56 10.49 -14.84
N MET A 12 10.58 11.20 -15.33
CA MET A 12 10.90 11.24 -16.76
C MET A 12 11.29 9.85 -17.30
N GLN A 13 12.11 9.10 -16.55
CA GLN A 13 12.48 7.74 -16.94
C GLN A 13 11.26 6.81 -16.98
N TRP A 14 10.40 6.87 -15.96
CA TRP A 14 9.17 6.09 -15.95
C TRP A 14 8.28 6.41 -17.15
N PHE A 15 8.04 7.70 -17.43
CA PHE A 15 7.17 8.12 -18.53
C PHE A 15 7.71 7.65 -19.89
N SER A 16 9.03 7.71 -20.09
CA SER A 16 9.70 7.28 -21.31
C SER A 16 9.63 5.76 -21.54
N ASN A 17 9.43 4.99 -20.48
CA ASN A 17 9.36 3.53 -20.53
C ASN A 17 7.92 3.00 -20.73
N LEU A 18 6.91 3.87 -20.82
CA LEU A 18 5.55 3.44 -21.09
C LEU A 18 5.45 2.87 -22.52
N PRO A 19 4.71 1.77 -22.74
CA PRO A 19 4.46 1.27 -24.09
C PRO A 19 3.82 2.34 -24.98
N ALA A 20 4.12 2.30 -26.28
CA ALA A 20 3.49 3.20 -27.23
C ALA A 20 1.95 3.06 -27.18
N ARG A 21 1.24 4.20 -27.28
CA ARG A 21 -0.22 4.27 -27.21
C ARG A 21 -0.84 3.84 -25.87
N THR A 22 -0.10 3.96 -24.77
CA THR A 22 -0.65 3.71 -23.42
C THR A 22 -1.48 4.88 -22.88
N ILE A 23 -1.18 6.12 -23.30
CA ILE A 23 -1.87 7.33 -22.83
C ILE A 23 -2.63 7.93 -24.01
N HIS A 24 -3.96 7.95 -23.93
CA HIS A 24 -4.84 8.59 -24.92
C HIS A 24 -5.51 9.86 -24.34
N THR A 25 -5.64 9.91 -23.03
CA THR A 25 -6.27 11.01 -22.30
C THR A 25 -5.45 11.37 -21.06
N PHE A 26 -5.72 12.55 -20.50
CA PHE A 26 -5.15 12.93 -19.21
C PHE A 26 -5.51 11.94 -18.09
N ASN A 27 -6.69 11.32 -18.15
CA ASN A 27 -7.13 10.36 -17.14
C ASN A 27 -6.29 9.08 -17.17
N ASP A 28 -5.86 8.62 -18.35
CA ASP A 28 -4.97 7.47 -18.49
C ASP A 28 -3.62 7.77 -17.82
N LEU A 29 -3.06 8.95 -18.12
CA LEU A 29 -1.82 9.40 -17.48
C LEU A 29 -1.95 9.49 -15.96
N ALA A 30 -3.01 10.13 -15.45
CA ALA A 30 -3.25 10.25 -14.01
C ALA A 30 -3.37 8.88 -13.33
N THR A 31 -4.06 7.93 -13.97
CA THR A 31 -4.22 6.57 -13.45
C THR A 31 -2.88 5.84 -13.38
N HIS A 32 -2.09 5.87 -14.47
CA HIS A 32 -0.77 5.26 -14.51
C HIS A 32 0.20 5.90 -13.49
N PHE A 33 0.18 7.23 -13.37
CA PHE A 33 1.03 7.96 -12.42
C PHE A 33 0.71 7.59 -10.97
N VAL A 34 -0.58 7.57 -10.60
CA VAL A 34 -1.01 7.18 -9.26
C VAL A 34 -0.65 5.72 -9.00
N SER A 35 -0.84 4.81 -9.96
CA SER A 35 -0.46 3.41 -9.80
C SER A 35 1.03 3.21 -9.58
N GLN A 36 1.89 4.04 -10.19
CA GLN A 36 3.34 3.92 -10.09
C GLN A 36 3.91 4.60 -8.83
N PHE A 37 3.40 5.79 -8.49
CA PHE A 37 4.04 6.68 -7.52
C PHE A 37 3.23 6.88 -6.24
N ALA A 38 1.95 6.51 -6.20
CA ALA A 38 1.23 6.51 -4.93
C ALA A 38 1.74 5.34 -4.08
N ALA A 39 2.49 5.66 -3.03
CA ALA A 39 3.07 4.69 -2.11
C ALA A 39 2.04 3.74 -1.47
N ASN A 40 0.75 4.09 -1.52
CA ASN A 40 -0.33 3.18 -1.17
C ASN A 40 -1.72 3.76 -1.46
N LYS A 41 -2.58 3.08 -2.23
CA LYS A 41 -4.04 3.27 -2.13
C LYS A 41 -4.80 2.01 -1.68
N ALA A 42 -4.15 0.84 -1.53
CA ALA A 42 -4.84 -0.43 -1.30
C ALA A 42 -4.27 -1.33 -0.19
N LYS A 43 -3.10 -1.06 0.40
CA LYS A 43 -2.64 -1.77 1.61
C LYS A 43 -3.33 -1.29 2.90
N ARG A 44 -4.34 -0.42 2.80
CA ARG A 44 -5.18 -0.01 3.94
C ARG A 44 -6.43 -0.88 4.13
N LEU A 45 -6.63 -1.90 3.30
CA LEU A 45 -7.69 -2.90 3.48
C LEU A 45 -7.19 -4.19 4.15
N GLU A 46 -5.88 -4.35 4.37
CA GLU A 46 -5.32 -5.36 5.29
C GLU A 46 -5.01 -4.81 6.69
N VAL A 47 -5.19 -3.50 6.90
CA VAL A 47 -5.31 -2.96 8.25
C VAL A 47 -6.74 -3.30 8.68
N ALA A 48 -6.94 -4.46 9.29
CA ALA A 48 -8.14 -4.67 10.10
C ALA A 48 -8.27 -3.45 11.00
N ASP A 49 -9.38 -2.73 10.89
CA ASP A 49 -9.64 -1.62 11.78
C ASP A 49 -9.60 -2.19 13.21
N PRO A 50 -8.84 -1.64 14.17
CA PRO A 50 -8.93 -2.07 15.56
C PRO A 50 -10.37 -2.07 16.09
N PHE A 51 -11.28 -1.29 15.49
CA PHE A 51 -12.71 -1.32 15.78
C PHE A 51 -13.46 -2.56 15.25
N ASP A 52 -12.89 -3.28 14.28
CA ASP A 52 -13.41 -4.55 13.75
C ASP A 52 -12.98 -5.75 14.60
N ILE A 53 -11.90 -5.63 15.38
CA ILE A 53 -11.44 -6.68 16.30
C ILE A 53 -12.25 -6.59 17.61
N LYS A 54 -13.30 -7.40 17.71
CA LYS A 54 -14.17 -7.45 18.90
C LYS A 54 -13.99 -8.77 19.65
N GLN A 55 -14.04 -8.71 20.98
CA GLN A 55 -14.05 -9.89 21.81
C GLN A 55 -15.29 -10.75 21.52
N MET A 56 -15.09 -12.02 21.22
CA MET A 56 -16.19 -12.93 20.92
C MET A 56 -16.91 -13.37 22.20
N LYS A 57 -18.20 -13.72 22.08
CA LYS A 57 -18.98 -14.24 23.22
C LYS A 57 -18.37 -15.56 23.69
N GLY A 58 -17.89 -15.62 24.93
CA GLY A 58 -17.23 -16.78 25.50
C GLY A 58 -15.70 -16.78 25.37
N GLU A 59 -15.12 -15.78 24.71
CA GLU A 59 -13.68 -15.55 24.70
C GLU A 59 -13.21 -14.94 26.02
N THR A 60 -12.14 -15.49 26.60
CA THR A 60 -11.51 -14.89 27.78
C THR A 60 -10.68 -13.67 27.41
N HIS A 61 -10.51 -12.72 28.33
CA HIS A 61 -9.67 -11.53 28.09
C HIS A 61 -8.25 -11.86 27.61
N LYS A 62 -7.66 -12.96 28.08
CA LYS A 62 -6.31 -13.37 27.68
C LYS A 62 -6.27 -13.85 26.22
N GLN A 63 -7.30 -14.56 25.78
CA GLN A 63 -7.44 -15.01 24.38
C GLN A 63 -7.64 -13.82 23.45
N TYR A 64 -8.50 -12.88 23.84
CA TYR A 64 -8.72 -11.65 23.09
C TYR A 64 -7.42 -10.85 22.92
N LEU A 65 -6.66 -10.64 23.98
CA LEU A 65 -5.39 -9.91 23.91
C LEU A 65 -4.35 -10.62 23.03
N ALA A 66 -4.30 -11.96 23.06
CA ALA A 66 -3.39 -12.72 22.20
C ALA A 66 -3.77 -12.58 20.72
N HIS A 67 -5.06 -12.67 20.39
CA HIS A 67 -5.58 -12.48 19.04
C HIS A 67 -5.35 -11.05 18.54
N PHE A 68 -5.76 -10.04 19.32
CA PHE A 68 -5.58 -8.62 19.01
C PHE A 68 -4.10 -8.29 18.73
N ASN A 69 -3.19 -8.76 19.60
CA ASN A 69 -1.76 -8.53 19.41
C ASN A 69 -1.19 -9.30 18.21
N GLY A 70 -1.65 -10.53 17.94
CA GLY A 70 -1.24 -11.30 16.77
C GLY A 70 -1.60 -10.61 15.46
N THR A 71 -2.82 -10.06 15.36
CA THR A 71 -3.26 -9.28 14.20
C THR A 71 -2.44 -8.00 14.02
N MET A 72 -2.08 -7.30 15.09
CA MET A 72 -1.21 -6.12 15.01
C MET A 72 0.26 -6.44 14.67
N VAL A 73 0.79 -7.59 15.09
CA VAL A 73 2.18 -7.99 14.75
C VAL A 73 2.31 -8.30 13.26
N HIS A 74 1.31 -8.95 12.64
CA HIS A 74 1.25 -9.16 11.19
C HIS A 74 1.19 -7.85 10.39
N VAL A 75 0.70 -6.75 10.98
CA VAL A 75 0.69 -5.42 10.35
C VAL A 75 2.10 -4.78 10.32
N ASN A 76 3.02 -5.24 11.18
CA ASN A 76 4.37 -4.68 11.30
C ASN A 76 5.47 -5.54 10.66
N ASP A 77 5.13 -6.74 10.16
CA ASP A 77 6.08 -7.59 9.44
C ASP A 77 6.04 -7.25 7.95
N PRO A 78 7.15 -6.76 7.35
CA PRO A 78 7.20 -6.48 5.93
C PRO A 78 7.66 -7.73 5.18
N ASP A 79 6.73 -8.52 4.66
CA ASP A 79 6.99 -9.31 3.45
C ASP A 79 6.99 -8.40 2.20
#